data_AF-A0A432UZ84-F1
#
_entry.id   AF-A0A432UZ84-F1
#
_cell.length_a   1.000
_cell.length_b   1.000
_cell.length_c   1.000
_cell.angle_alpha   90.00
_cell.angle_beta   90.00
_cell.angle_gamma   90.00
#
_symmetry.space_group_name_H-M   'P 1'
#
loop_
_entity.id
_entity.type
_entity.pdbx_description
1 polymer ?
#
loop_
_entity_poly.entity_id
_entity_poly.type
_entity_poly.pdbx_seq_one_letter_code
_entity_poly.pdbx_strand_id
1 'polypeptide(L)'
;MAIAPLNLPSPLAETVIGLAVFGSYGRGDFDAHSDLDLLVVVKDGSGTASEQGIVEALKPALPKEPSVSFYGEKKFRDLFEEGNLFAWHIFLEAKLIPGFLHPSDVFGRPNLYRTASADIDGLIEILNGVPRWIASNPQNAVFELGILYVCARNIAMSASWHLKSRPNFGRYSPFGLPGPVRFPMSMERYEIAVRCRMASARGEEPPNVTPLVVEETSEMLGAWARSVSDFVRTVA
;
A
#
# COMPACT_ATOMS: atom_id res chain seq x y z
N MET A 1 -18.92 5.96 5.34
CA MET A 1 -18.93 7.35 4.85
C MET A 1 -19.73 7.37 3.56
N ALA A 2 -20.81 8.15 3.48
CA ALA A 2 -21.55 8.31 2.23
C ALA A 2 -20.87 9.42 1.42
N ILE A 3 -20.22 9.06 0.31
CA ILE A 3 -19.70 10.05 -0.65
C ILE A 3 -20.92 10.54 -1.45
N ALA A 4 -21.07 11.85 -1.61
CA ALA A 4 -22.18 12.40 -2.39
C ALA A 4 -22.13 11.89 -3.85
N PRO A 5 -23.28 11.71 -4.54
CA PRO A 5 -23.29 11.35 -5.95
C PRO A 5 -22.54 12.41 -6.75
N LEU A 6 -21.58 11.96 -7.57
CA LEU A 6 -20.67 12.82 -8.30
C LEU A 6 -21.00 12.79 -9.79
N ASN A 7 -21.04 13.97 -10.40
CA ASN A 7 -21.09 14.15 -11.84
C ASN A 7 -19.76 14.74 -12.29
N LEU A 8 -18.87 13.93 -12.87
CA LEU A 8 -17.70 14.48 -13.56
C LEU A 8 -18.17 15.24 -14.82
N PRO A 9 -17.58 16.40 -15.13
CA PRO A 9 -17.91 17.10 -16.38
C PRO A 9 -17.40 16.30 -17.59
N SER A 10 -18.13 16.31 -18.72
CA SER A 10 -17.57 15.83 -19.99
C SER A 10 -16.34 16.68 -20.37
N PRO A 11 -15.28 16.07 -20.95
CA PRO A 11 -15.16 14.66 -21.35
C PRO A 11 -14.61 13.73 -20.24
N LEU A 12 -14.38 14.20 -19.02
CA LEU A 12 -13.80 13.37 -17.94
C LEU A 12 -14.71 12.17 -17.61
N ALA A 13 -16.03 12.37 -17.57
CA ALA A 13 -16.99 11.29 -17.37
C ALA A 13 -16.91 10.18 -18.44
N GLU A 14 -16.53 10.52 -19.68
CA GLU A 14 -16.47 9.58 -20.80
C GLU A 14 -15.17 8.78 -20.85
N THR A 15 -14.17 9.21 -20.08
CA THR A 15 -12.81 8.66 -20.06
C THR A 15 -12.52 7.86 -18.80
N VAL A 16 -13.13 8.20 -17.67
CA VAL A 16 -13.03 7.43 -16.42
C VAL A 16 -13.83 6.14 -16.52
N ILE A 17 -13.15 5.02 -16.32
CA ILE A 17 -13.70 3.67 -16.31
C ILE A 17 -14.10 3.26 -14.89
N GLY A 18 -13.22 3.54 -13.93
CA GLY A 18 -13.39 3.10 -12.54
C GLY A 18 -12.90 4.17 -11.58
N LEU A 19 -13.67 4.38 -10.51
CA LEU A 19 -13.36 5.35 -9.48
C LEU A 19 -13.75 4.80 -8.11
N ALA A 20 -12.77 4.63 -7.23
CA ALA A 20 -13.02 4.05 -5.91
C ALA A 20 -12.07 4.61 -4.85
N VAL A 21 -12.55 4.68 -3.61
CA VAL A 21 -11.71 4.94 -2.44
C VAL A 21 -11.25 3.61 -1.87
N PHE A 22 -9.96 3.48 -1.57
CA PHE A 22 -9.40 2.27 -0.96
C PHE A 22 -8.59 2.61 0.29
N GLY A 23 -7.73 1.69 0.73
CA GLY A 23 -6.90 1.92 1.92
C GLY A 23 -7.72 2.02 3.20
N SER A 24 -7.28 2.83 4.15
CA SER A 24 -7.96 2.91 5.46
C SER A 24 -9.35 3.53 5.39
N TYR A 25 -9.58 4.47 4.47
CA TYR A 25 -10.91 5.01 4.20
C TYR A 25 -11.83 3.94 3.58
N GLY A 26 -11.32 3.12 2.65
CA GLY A 26 -12.07 2.01 2.07
C GLY A 26 -12.46 0.94 3.11
N ARG A 27 -11.54 0.63 4.04
CA ARG A 27 -11.80 -0.30 5.15
C ARG A 27 -12.64 0.27 6.28
N GLY A 28 -12.67 1.59 6.44
CA GLY A 28 -13.33 2.27 7.57
C GLY A 28 -12.51 2.27 8.86
N ASP A 29 -11.20 1.96 8.80
CA ASP A 29 -10.26 1.94 9.93
C ASP A 29 -9.29 3.14 9.92
N PHE A 30 -9.73 4.26 9.32
CA PHE A 30 -8.93 5.48 9.22
C PHE A 30 -8.82 6.21 10.56
N ASP A 31 -7.74 6.96 10.68
CA ASP A 31 -7.38 7.83 11.81
C ASP A 31 -6.99 9.23 11.31
N ALA A 32 -6.63 10.13 12.23
CA ALA A 32 -6.23 11.49 11.89
C ALA A 32 -5.01 11.56 10.94
N HIS A 33 -4.20 10.50 10.88
CA HIS A 33 -3.00 10.40 10.04
C HIS A 33 -3.23 9.60 8.75
N SER A 34 -4.46 9.18 8.46
CA SER A 34 -4.78 8.39 7.27
C SER A 34 -4.85 9.27 6.02
N ASP A 35 -4.21 8.83 4.93
CA ASP A 35 -4.47 9.41 3.60
C ASP A 35 -5.81 8.92 3.06
N LEU A 36 -6.42 9.76 2.22
CA LEU A 36 -7.55 9.36 1.41
C LEU A 36 -7.01 8.77 0.11
N ASP A 37 -6.95 7.45 0.02
CA ASP A 37 -6.44 6.77 -1.18
C ASP A 37 -7.54 6.67 -2.25
N LEU A 38 -7.33 7.33 -3.40
CA LEU A 38 -8.25 7.35 -4.53
C LEU A 38 -7.68 6.57 -5.71
N LEU A 39 -8.40 5.56 -6.17
CA LEU A 39 -8.10 4.85 -7.40
C LEU A 39 -8.86 5.49 -8.56
N VAL A 40 -8.14 5.83 -9.62
CA VAL A 40 -8.69 6.32 -10.89
C VAL A 40 -8.19 5.43 -12.02
N VAL A 41 -9.12 4.83 -12.76
CA VAL A 41 -8.82 4.05 -13.97
C VAL A 41 -9.43 4.76 -15.17
N VAL A 42 -8.63 5.04 -16.19
CA VAL A 42 -9.06 5.76 -17.41
C VAL A 42 -8.84 4.92 -18.66
N LYS A 43 -9.59 5.21 -19.73
CA LYS A 43 -9.36 4.62 -21.05
C LYS A 43 -7.96 4.97 -21.56
N ASP A 44 -7.29 4.00 -22.15
CA ASP A 44 -5.99 4.27 -22.78
C ASP A 44 -6.15 5.20 -23.97
N GLY A 45 -5.16 6.09 -24.17
CA GLY A 45 -5.16 7.03 -25.30
C GLY A 45 -6.22 8.14 -25.21
N SER A 46 -7.02 8.22 -24.14
CA SER A 46 -7.91 9.35 -23.92
C SER A 46 -7.10 10.53 -23.38
N GLY A 47 -6.46 11.28 -24.29
CA GLY A 47 -5.61 12.44 -23.98
C GLY A 47 -6.29 13.63 -23.30
N THR A 48 -7.48 13.45 -22.71
CA THR A 48 -8.30 14.49 -22.08
C THR A 48 -8.45 14.34 -20.57
N ALA A 49 -8.10 13.20 -19.97
CA ALA A 49 -8.17 12.99 -18.53
C ALA A 49 -6.80 13.22 -17.88
N SER A 50 -6.64 14.33 -17.16
CA SER A 50 -5.51 14.54 -16.27
C SER A 50 -5.87 14.17 -14.83
N GLU A 51 -4.90 13.65 -14.09
CA GLU A 51 -5.03 13.37 -12.66
C GLU A 51 -5.55 14.61 -11.91
N GLN A 52 -4.92 15.77 -12.13
CA GLN A 52 -5.32 17.04 -11.52
C GLN A 52 -6.76 17.43 -11.86
N GLY A 53 -7.17 17.28 -13.12
CA GLY A 53 -8.52 17.63 -13.56
C GLY A 53 -9.59 16.78 -12.88
N ILE A 54 -9.30 15.49 -12.66
CA ILE A 54 -10.19 14.58 -11.94
C ILE A 54 -10.23 14.94 -10.45
N VAL A 55 -9.09 15.19 -9.81
CA VAL A 55 -9.05 15.59 -8.39
C VAL A 55 -9.81 16.88 -8.15
N GLU A 56 -9.61 17.93 -8.95
CA GLU A 56 -10.33 19.20 -8.81
C GLU A 56 -11.85 19.02 -8.98
N ALA A 57 -12.28 18.17 -9.92
CA ALA A 57 -13.70 17.88 -10.11
C ALA A 57 -14.31 17.10 -8.93
N LEU A 58 -13.52 16.26 -8.25
CA LEU A 58 -13.96 15.46 -7.11
C LEU A 58 -13.86 16.20 -5.77
N LYS A 59 -13.02 17.22 -5.68
CA LYS A 59 -12.69 17.97 -4.45
C LYS A 59 -13.90 18.37 -3.59
N PRO A 60 -15.04 18.85 -4.15
CA PRO A 60 -16.21 19.19 -3.32
C PRO A 60 -16.85 18.01 -2.59
N ALA A 61 -16.61 16.78 -3.05
CA ALA A 61 -17.21 15.57 -2.51
C ALA A 61 -16.24 14.73 -1.67
N LEU A 62 -14.94 15.08 -1.66
CA LEU A 62 -13.92 14.38 -0.89
C LEU A 62 -13.71 15.07 0.47
N PRO A 63 -13.51 14.31 1.55
CA PRO A 63 -13.31 14.88 2.89
C PRO A 63 -11.94 15.57 3.08
N LYS A 64 -10.97 15.30 2.19
CA LYS A 64 -9.62 15.86 2.16
C LYS A 64 -9.01 15.64 0.78
N GLU A 65 -7.87 16.27 0.53
CA GLU A 65 -7.05 16.02 -0.67
C GLU A 65 -6.64 14.53 -0.72
N PRO A 66 -6.91 13.82 -1.83
CA PRO A 66 -6.57 12.41 -1.96
C PRO A 66 -5.12 12.18 -2.39
N SER A 67 -4.56 11.03 -2.03
CA SER A 67 -3.43 10.43 -2.75
C SER A 67 -3.98 9.63 -3.91
N VAL A 68 -3.56 9.93 -5.14
CA VAL A 68 -4.15 9.34 -6.34
C VAL A 68 -3.29 8.19 -6.86
N SER A 69 -3.94 7.06 -7.07
CA SER A 69 -3.47 5.92 -7.83
C SER A 69 -4.09 5.97 -9.22
N PHE A 70 -3.36 6.52 -10.19
CA PHE A 70 -3.87 6.78 -11.55
C PHE A 70 -3.35 5.73 -12.54
N TYR A 71 -4.26 5.02 -13.21
CA TYR A 71 -3.91 3.95 -14.16
C TYR A 71 -4.67 4.06 -15.48
N GLY A 72 -3.99 3.73 -16.57
CA GLY A 72 -4.63 3.39 -17.83
C GLY A 72 -5.25 1.99 -17.78
N GLU A 73 -6.31 1.78 -18.55
CA GLU A 73 -7.11 0.55 -18.59
C GLU A 73 -6.24 -0.70 -18.77
N LYS A 74 -5.34 -0.69 -19.76
CA LYS A 74 -4.48 -1.82 -20.07
C LYS A 74 -3.58 -2.17 -18.89
N LYS A 75 -2.91 -1.18 -18.29
CA LYS A 75 -2.02 -1.43 -17.16
C LYS A 75 -2.79 -1.95 -15.95
N PHE A 76 -3.99 -1.43 -15.71
CA PHE A 76 -4.82 -1.90 -14.61
C PHE A 76 -5.36 -3.32 -14.84
N ARG A 77 -5.71 -3.65 -16.09
CA ARG A 77 -6.08 -5.01 -16.51
C ARG A 77 -4.92 -5.99 -16.30
N ASP A 78 -3.70 -5.61 -16.67
CA ASP A 78 -2.51 -6.44 -16.44
C ASP A 78 -2.37 -6.81 -14.94
N LEU A 79 -2.62 -5.86 -14.03
CA LEU A 79 -2.59 -6.16 -12.58
C LEU A 79 -3.62 -7.22 -12.16
N PHE A 80 -4.82 -7.21 -12.76
CA PHE A 80 -5.85 -8.22 -12.51
C PHE A 80 -5.45 -9.58 -13.11
N GLU A 81 -4.91 -9.60 -14.33
CA GLU A 81 -4.49 -10.82 -15.02
C GLU A 81 -3.25 -11.47 -14.38
N GLU A 82 -2.32 -10.67 -13.84
CA GLU A 82 -1.17 -11.15 -13.08
C GLU A 82 -1.56 -11.67 -11.69
N GLY A 83 -2.76 -11.32 -11.20
CA GLY A 83 -3.17 -11.60 -9.83
C GLY A 83 -2.40 -10.77 -8.80
N ASN A 84 -2.02 -9.55 -9.16
CA ASN A 84 -1.20 -8.67 -8.33
C ASN A 84 -1.88 -8.39 -6.97
N LEU A 85 -1.09 -8.31 -5.91
CA LEU A 85 -1.60 -8.09 -4.55
C LEU A 85 -2.37 -6.77 -4.42
N PHE A 86 -2.01 -5.74 -5.20
CA PHE A 86 -2.77 -4.49 -5.29
C PHE A 86 -4.14 -4.68 -5.96
N ALA A 87 -4.24 -5.48 -7.03
CA ALA A 87 -5.53 -5.78 -7.64
C ALA A 87 -6.46 -6.52 -6.65
N TRP A 88 -5.91 -7.43 -5.86
CA TRP A 88 -6.63 -8.06 -4.74
C TRP A 88 -7.04 -7.08 -3.66
N HIS A 89 -6.17 -6.12 -3.32
CA HIS A 89 -6.50 -5.06 -2.37
C HIS A 89 -7.74 -4.28 -2.82
N ILE A 90 -7.75 -3.83 -4.08
CA ILE A 90 -8.88 -3.11 -4.66
C ILE A 90 -10.13 -3.99 -4.70
N PHE A 91 -10.03 -5.21 -5.23
CA PHE A 91 -11.18 -6.13 -5.34
C PHE A 91 -11.83 -6.41 -3.97
N LEU A 92 -11.04 -6.50 -2.90
CA LEU A 92 -11.52 -6.91 -1.58
C LEU A 92 -11.95 -5.75 -0.67
N GLU A 93 -11.37 -4.56 -0.82
CA GLU A 93 -11.49 -3.47 0.17
C GLU A 93 -11.91 -2.12 -0.42
N ALA A 94 -11.84 -1.92 -1.73
CA ALA A 94 -12.23 -0.65 -2.30
C ALA A 94 -13.73 -0.40 -2.13
N LYS A 95 -14.07 0.87 -1.98
CA LYS A 95 -15.43 1.39 -1.87
C LYS A 95 -15.70 2.27 -3.07
N LEU A 96 -16.74 1.90 -3.80
CA LEU A 96 -17.20 2.62 -4.96
C LEU A 96 -17.57 4.07 -4.60
N ILE A 97 -17.16 5.00 -5.44
CA ILE A 97 -17.71 6.35 -5.43
C ILE A 97 -19.05 6.32 -6.20
N PRO A 98 -20.18 6.76 -5.60
CA PRO A 98 -21.48 6.71 -6.28
C PRO A 98 -21.48 7.47 -7.61
N GLY A 99 -22.03 6.82 -8.64
CA GLY A 99 -22.05 7.35 -10.02
C GLY A 99 -20.99 6.73 -10.94
N PHE A 100 -20.05 5.96 -10.41
CA PHE A 100 -19.02 5.26 -11.18
C PHE A 100 -19.18 3.74 -11.11
N LEU A 101 -18.42 3.01 -11.91
CA LEU A 101 -18.30 1.56 -11.81
C LEU A 101 -17.23 1.18 -10.79
N HIS A 102 -17.46 0.12 -10.03
CA HIS A 102 -16.37 -0.47 -9.26
C HIS A 102 -15.40 -1.11 -10.26
N PRO A 103 -14.09 -0.95 -10.11
CA PRO A 103 -13.14 -1.54 -11.05
C PRO A 103 -13.34 -3.06 -11.24
N SER A 104 -13.75 -3.78 -10.18
CA SER A 104 -14.08 -5.22 -10.31
C SER A 104 -15.28 -5.51 -11.20
N ASP A 105 -16.20 -4.56 -11.37
CA ASP A 105 -17.35 -4.74 -12.27
C ASP A 105 -16.91 -4.68 -13.73
N VAL A 106 -15.76 -4.05 -14.00
CA VAL A 106 -15.16 -3.92 -15.34
C VAL A 106 -14.13 -5.02 -15.61
N PHE A 107 -13.25 -5.28 -14.65
CA PHE A 107 -12.12 -6.21 -14.80
C PHE A 107 -12.39 -7.60 -14.21
N GLY A 108 -13.52 -7.79 -13.54
CA GLY A 108 -13.88 -9.04 -12.89
C GLY A 108 -13.11 -9.29 -11.59
N ARG A 109 -12.72 -10.54 -11.38
CA ARG A 109 -11.94 -10.98 -10.22
C ARG A 109 -10.46 -11.11 -10.61
N PRO A 110 -9.51 -10.62 -9.81
CA PRO A 110 -8.08 -10.84 -10.07
C PRO A 110 -7.74 -12.33 -10.11
N ASN A 111 -6.76 -12.69 -10.93
CA ASN A 111 -6.16 -14.02 -10.93
C ASN A 111 -5.47 -14.33 -9.59
N LEU A 112 -5.14 -15.61 -9.37
CA LEU A 112 -4.50 -16.01 -8.12
C LEU A 112 -3.15 -15.32 -7.95
N TYR A 113 -2.93 -14.72 -6.77
CA TYR A 113 -1.62 -14.19 -6.40
C TYR A 113 -0.63 -15.35 -6.17
N ARG A 114 0.36 -15.47 -7.06
CA ARG A 114 1.36 -16.57 -7.07
C ARG A 114 2.78 -16.10 -6.79
N THR A 115 3.00 -14.79 -6.70
CA THR A 115 4.34 -14.19 -6.60
C THR A 115 4.75 -13.89 -5.16
N ALA A 116 4.00 -14.36 -4.15
CA ALA A 116 4.26 -14.06 -2.74
C ALA A 116 5.72 -14.27 -2.31
N SER A 117 6.33 -15.40 -2.68
CA SER A 117 7.73 -15.67 -2.36
C SER A 117 8.67 -14.68 -3.06
N ALA A 118 8.46 -14.40 -4.35
CA ALA A 118 9.29 -13.47 -5.10
C ALA A 118 9.18 -12.03 -4.58
N ASP A 119 7.97 -11.59 -4.21
CA ASP A 119 7.73 -10.27 -3.65
C ASP A 119 8.39 -10.13 -2.26
N ILE A 120 8.31 -11.18 -1.43
CA ILE A 120 9.02 -11.21 -0.13
C ILE A 120 10.53 -11.16 -0.34
N ASP A 121 11.08 -11.91 -1.29
CA ASP A 121 12.52 -11.94 -1.57
C ASP A 121 13.01 -10.54 -2.00
N GLY A 122 12.29 -9.87 -2.90
CA GLY A 122 12.63 -8.49 -3.32
C GLY A 122 12.59 -7.48 -2.16
N LEU A 123 11.65 -7.64 -1.22
CA LEU A 123 11.59 -6.80 -0.02
C LEU A 123 12.72 -7.10 0.96
N ILE A 124 13.17 -8.35 1.06
CA ILE A 124 14.34 -8.76 1.84
C ILE A 124 15.61 -8.13 1.24
N GLU A 125 15.74 -8.08 -0.08
CA GLU A 125 16.88 -7.43 -0.75
C GLU A 125 16.97 -5.95 -0.41
N ILE A 126 15.84 -5.22 -0.46
CA ILE A 126 15.77 -3.81 -0.06
C ILE A 126 16.16 -3.65 1.42
N LEU A 127 15.56 -4.45 2.30
CA LEU A 127 15.82 -4.43 3.74
C LEU A 127 17.30 -4.65 4.07
N ASN A 128 17.95 -5.62 3.39
CA ASN A 128 19.37 -5.92 3.57
C ASN A 128 20.30 -4.84 2.98
N GLY A 129 19.78 -3.94 2.13
CA GLY A 129 20.51 -2.78 1.63
C GLY A 129 20.70 -1.68 2.67
N VAL A 130 19.73 -1.52 3.58
CA VAL A 130 19.64 -0.42 4.54
C VAL A 130 20.92 -0.20 5.37
N PRO A 131 21.58 -1.23 5.94
CA PRO A 131 22.81 -1.02 6.71
C PRO A 131 23.93 -0.34 5.90
N ARG A 132 24.04 -0.64 4.60
CA ARG A 132 25.03 0.01 3.73
C ARG A 132 24.64 1.45 3.42
N TRP A 133 23.35 1.71 3.21
CA TRP A 133 22.85 3.05 2.93
C TRP A 133 23.02 3.98 4.13
N ILE A 134 22.70 3.52 5.33
CA ILE A 134 22.87 4.31 6.56
C ILE A 134 24.36 4.55 6.88
N ALA A 135 25.24 3.57 6.65
CA ALA A 135 26.68 3.75 6.79
C ALA A 135 27.25 4.80 5.81
N SER A 136 26.69 4.87 4.59
CA SER A 136 27.11 5.84 3.58
C SER A 136 26.60 7.26 3.86
N ASN A 137 25.40 7.38 4.44
CA ASN A 137 24.81 8.66 4.83
C ASN A 137 23.98 8.52 6.12
N PRO A 138 24.59 8.72 7.29
CA PRO A 138 23.91 8.62 8.59
C PRO A 138 22.73 9.59 8.76
N GLN A 139 22.68 10.69 7.99
CA GLN A 139 21.58 11.66 8.04
C GLN A 139 20.26 11.11 7.48
N ASN A 140 20.32 9.99 6.76
CA ASN A 140 19.14 9.33 6.21
C ASN A 140 18.38 8.46 7.23
N ALA A 141 18.76 8.46 8.52
CA ALA A 141 18.19 7.56 9.52
C ALA A 141 16.65 7.51 9.55
N VAL A 142 16.00 8.67 9.46
CA VAL A 142 14.54 8.78 9.40
C VAL A 142 13.99 8.10 8.14
N PHE A 143 14.57 8.41 6.98
CA PHE A 143 14.15 7.82 5.71
C PHE A 143 14.31 6.29 5.73
N GLU A 144 15.49 5.81 6.14
CA GLU A 144 15.82 4.38 6.15
C GLU A 144 14.94 3.58 7.14
N LEU A 145 14.65 4.13 8.32
CA LEU A 145 13.71 3.48 9.24
C LEU A 145 12.29 3.41 8.64
N GLY A 146 11.89 4.42 7.88
CA GLY A 146 10.64 4.41 7.10
C GLY A 146 10.62 3.31 6.02
N ILE A 147 11.75 3.05 5.36
CA ILE A 147 11.89 1.95 4.38
C ILE A 147 11.78 0.59 5.07
N LEU A 148 12.40 0.41 6.23
CA LEU A 148 12.29 -0.82 7.03
C LEU A 148 10.83 -1.11 7.41
N TYR A 149 10.05 -0.09 7.80
CA TYR A 149 8.61 -0.22 8.00
C TYR A 149 7.88 -0.71 6.73
N VAL A 150 8.14 -0.08 5.57
CA VAL A 150 7.48 -0.46 4.31
C VAL A 150 7.78 -1.91 3.95
N CYS A 151 9.04 -2.34 4.09
CA CYS A 151 9.44 -3.72 3.85
C CYS A 151 8.69 -4.67 4.80
N ALA A 152 8.69 -4.39 6.11
CA ALA A 152 8.01 -5.23 7.09
C ALA A 152 6.51 -5.37 6.80
N ARG A 153 5.82 -4.25 6.56
CA ARG A 153 4.39 -4.22 6.25
C ARG A 153 4.07 -5.00 4.97
N ASN A 154 4.84 -4.81 3.90
CA ASN A 154 4.58 -5.47 2.62
C ASN A 154 4.97 -6.97 2.62
N ILE A 155 6.00 -7.37 3.38
CA ILE A 155 6.32 -8.78 3.61
C ILE A 155 5.14 -9.45 4.31
N ALA A 156 4.61 -8.81 5.36
CA ALA A 156 3.47 -9.35 6.09
C ALA A 156 2.19 -9.39 5.25
N MET A 157 1.94 -8.41 4.38
CA MET A 157 0.83 -8.45 3.44
C MET A 157 0.94 -9.64 2.50
N SER A 158 2.11 -9.82 1.87
CA SER A 158 2.38 -10.91 0.93
C SER A 158 2.24 -12.27 1.60
N ALA A 159 2.83 -12.43 2.80
CA ALA A 159 2.72 -13.65 3.58
C ALA A 159 1.28 -13.95 4.03
N SER A 160 0.51 -12.92 4.40
CA SER A 160 -0.87 -13.10 4.87
C SER A 160 -1.78 -13.75 3.83
N TRP A 161 -1.43 -13.69 2.55
CA TRP A 161 -2.14 -14.38 1.47
C TRP A 161 -2.21 -15.89 1.70
N HIS A 162 -1.09 -16.50 2.08
CA HIS A 162 -1.00 -17.94 2.34
C HIS A 162 -1.32 -18.29 3.79
N LEU A 163 -1.07 -17.37 4.71
CA LEU A 163 -1.15 -17.63 6.15
C LEU A 163 -2.52 -17.33 6.77
N LYS A 164 -3.41 -16.63 6.07
CA LYS A 164 -4.74 -16.25 6.58
C LYS A 164 -5.84 -16.62 5.59
N SER A 165 -7.05 -16.75 6.10
CA SER A 165 -8.25 -16.92 5.26
C SER A 165 -8.55 -15.70 4.39
N ARG A 166 -8.04 -14.53 4.78
CA ARG A 166 -8.12 -13.28 4.02
C ARG A 166 -6.81 -12.50 4.17
N PRO A 167 -6.24 -11.95 3.07
CA PRO A 167 -5.05 -11.12 3.13
C PRO A 167 -5.28 -9.89 4.00
N ASN A 168 -4.22 -9.42 4.65
CA ASN A 168 -4.25 -8.26 5.53
C ASN A 168 -3.47 -7.09 4.92
N PHE A 169 -4.20 -6.09 4.40
CA PHE A 169 -3.63 -4.89 3.79
C PHE A 169 -3.43 -3.72 4.77
N GLY A 170 -3.73 -3.92 6.06
CA GLY A 170 -3.61 -2.90 7.10
C GLY A 170 -2.17 -2.50 7.41
N ARG A 171 -1.99 -1.30 7.98
CA ARG A 171 -0.66 -0.79 8.37
C ARG A 171 0.01 -1.63 9.48
N TYR A 172 -0.80 -2.32 10.29
CA TYR A 172 -0.33 -3.21 11.37
C TYR A 172 -0.31 -4.68 10.94
N SER A 173 -0.25 -4.97 9.64
CA SER A 173 -0.23 -6.34 9.12
C SER A 173 0.83 -7.25 9.74
N PRO A 174 2.06 -6.78 10.11
CA PRO A 174 3.07 -7.66 10.70
C PRO A 174 2.62 -8.30 12.03
N PHE A 175 1.92 -7.55 12.88
CA PHE A 175 1.39 -8.05 14.15
C PHE A 175 0.25 -9.06 13.99
N GLY A 176 -0.35 -9.14 12.79
CA GLY A 176 -1.49 -9.99 12.50
C GLY A 176 -1.15 -11.32 11.83
N LEU A 177 0.14 -11.65 11.66
CA LEU A 177 0.58 -12.93 11.09
C LEU A 177 0.43 -14.07 12.10
N PRO A 178 -0.16 -15.22 11.71
CA PRO A 178 -0.28 -16.39 12.58
C PRO A 178 0.99 -17.26 12.56
N GLY A 179 1.06 -18.22 13.49
CA GLY A 179 2.10 -19.25 13.51
C GLY A 179 3.39 -18.83 14.26
N PRO A 180 4.54 -19.46 13.97
CA PRO A 180 5.80 -19.19 14.67
C PRO A 180 6.46 -17.85 14.28
N VAL A 181 5.99 -17.20 13.21
CA VAL A 181 6.57 -15.98 12.63
C VAL A 181 6.11 -14.70 13.36
N ARG A 182 6.26 -14.68 14.69
CA ARG A 182 5.90 -13.50 15.49
C ARG A 182 6.73 -12.30 15.09
N PHE A 183 6.06 -11.16 14.91
CA PHE A 183 6.75 -9.91 14.63
C PHE A 183 7.61 -9.50 15.84
N PRO A 184 8.92 -9.23 15.64
CA PRO A 184 9.87 -9.10 16.76
C PRO A 184 9.87 -7.70 17.40
N MET A 185 9.30 -6.71 16.73
CA MET A 185 9.34 -5.32 17.19
C MET A 185 8.15 -5.01 18.12
N SER A 186 8.38 -4.20 19.15
CA SER A 186 7.29 -3.66 19.98
C SER A 186 6.41 -2.69 19.19
N MET A 187 5.15 -2.52 19.61
CA MET A 187 4.24 -1.56 19.00
C MET A 187 4.82 -0.14 19.01
N GLU A 188 5.39 0.29 20.15
CA GLU A 188 6.00 1.62 20.28
C GLU A 188 7.13 1.87 19.27
N ARG A 189 8.06 0.91 19.11
CA ARG A 189 9.12 1.02 18.11
C ARG A 189 8.58 1.00 16.68
N TYR A 190 7.52 0.22 16.43
CA TYR A 190 6.87 0.18 15.13
C TYR A 190 6.21 1.50 14.78
N GLU A 191 5.53 2.15 15.74
CA GLU A 191 4.94 3.48 15.55
C GLU A 191 5.99 4.54 15.19
N ILE A 192 7.20 4.46 15.77
CA ILE A 192 8.30 5.36 15.37
C ILE A 192 8.64 5.16 13.89
N ALA A 193 8.76 3.91 13.43
CA ALA A 193 9.05 3.61 12.03
C ALA A 193 7.91 4.04 11.07
N VAL A 194 6.65 3.89 11.49
CA VAL A 194 5.48 4.42 10.77
C VAL A 194 5.59 5.94 10.64
N ARG A 195 5.86 6.65 11.74
CA ARG A 195 6.03 8.12 11.74
C ARG A 195 7.20 8.58 10.88
N CYS A 196 8.30 7.84 10.88
CA CYS A 196 9.43 8.09 9.97
C CYS A 196 8.99 8.02 8.51
N ARG A 197 8.20 7.01 8.13
CA ARG A 197 7.64 6.93 6.77
C ARG A 197 6.72 8.11 6.47
N MET A 198 5.86 8.52 7.41
CA MET A 198 4.99 9.69 7.21
C MET A 198 5.79 10.97 7.04
N ALA A 199 6.80 11.21 7.87
CA ALA A 199 7.70 12.36 7.76
C ALA A 199 8.40 12.42 6.39
N SER A 200 8.95 11.29 5.92
CA SER A 200 9.64 11.26 4.62
C SER A 200 8.71 11.36 3.41
N ALA A 201 7.46 10.91 3.52
CA ALA A 201 6.51 10.94 2.39
C ALA A 201 5.66 12.22 2.35
N ARG A 202 5.44 12.87 3.50
CA ARG A 202 4.46 13.96 3.65
C ARG A 202 5.02 15.23 4.27
N GLY A 203 6.31 15.25 4.65
CA GLY A 203 6.94 16.40 5.28
C GLY A 203 6.47 16.67 6.72
N GLU A 204 5.91 15.66 7.40
CA GLU A 204 5.60 15.75 8.83
C GLU A 204 6.87 15.88 9.67
N GLU A 205 6.73 16.36 10.92
CA GLU A 205 7.88 16.49 11.83
C GLU A 205 8.49 15.11 12.12
N PRO A 206 9.79 14.91 11.79
CA PRO A 206 10.41 13.61 11.92
C PRO A 206 10.66 13.25 13.39
N PRO A 207 10.46 11.98 13.79
CA PRO A 207 10.97 11.49 15.07
C PRO A 207 12.50 11.61 15.14
N ASN A 208 13.04 11.73 16.35
CA ASN A 208 14.48 11.65 16.56
C ASN A 208 14.94 10.19 16.46
N VAL A 209 15.69 9.86 15.41
CA VAL A 209 16.17 8.50 15.12
C VAL A 209 17.66 8.55 14.85
N THR A 210 18.39 7.65 15.48
CA THR A 210 19.83 7.50 15.28
C THR A 210 20.12 6.36 14.29
N PRO A 211 21.29 6.38 13.60
CA PRO A 211 21.75 5.26 12.78
C PRO A 211 21.74 3.92 13.52
N LEU A 212 22.11 3.92 14.81
CA LEU A 212 22.10 2.71 15.64
C LEU A 212 20.71 2.07 15.73
N VAL A 213 19.65 2.88 15.89
CA VAL A 213 18.27 2.37 15.91
C VAL A 213 17.89 1.73 14.58
N VAL A 214 18.36 2.29 13.47
CA VAL A 214 18.12 1.75 12.12
C VAL A 214 18.82 0.41 11.95
N GLU A 215 20.09 0.31 12.36
CA GLU A 215 20.90 -0.91 12.28
C GLU A 215 20.30 -2.05 13.12
N GLU A 216 19.98 -1.79 14.40
CA GLU A 216 19.33 -2.75 15.29
C GLU A 216 17.98 -3.23 14.72
N THR A 217 17.22 -2.29 14.12
CA THR A 217 15.92 -2.61 13.49
C THR A 217 16.10 -3.45 12.23
N SER A 218 17.10 -3.15 11.41
CA SER A 218 17.39 -3.89 10.18
C SER A 218 17.79 -5.33 10.49
N GLU A 219 18.66 -5.56 11.49
CA GLU A 219 19.07 -6.90 11.90
C GLU A 219 17.87 -7.73 12.40
N MET A 220 17.09 -7.14 13.29
CA MET A 220 15.89 -7.76 13.85
C MET A 220 14.87 -8.13 12.77
N LEU A 221 14.56 -7.21 11.86
CA LEU A 221 13.61 -7.46 10.78
C LEU A 221 14.16 -8.42 9.73
N GLY A 222 15.48 -8.42 9.48
CA GLY A 222 16.11 -9.36 8.55
C GLY A 222 15.96 -10.81 9.01
N ALA A 223 16.13 -11.07 10.30
CA ALA A 223 15.90 -12.40 10.87
C ALA A 223 14.42 -12.83 10.76
N TRP A 224 13.50 -11.93 11.10
CA TRP A 224 12.07 -12.19 10.98
C TRP A 224 11.63 -12.42 9.52
N ALA A 225 12.09 -11.59 8.59
CA ALA A 225 11.73 -11.67 7.17
C ALA A 225 12.17 -12.99 6.54
N ARG A 226 13.37 -13.49 6.87
CA ARG A 226 13.83 -14.83 6.44
C ARG A 226 12.92 -15.93 6.97
N SER A 227 12.57 -15.89 8.26
CA SER A 227 11.64 -16.84 8.86
C SER A 227 10.26 -16.82 8.19
N VAL A 228 9.76 -15.63 7.83
CA VAL A 228 8.52 -15.49 7.05
C VAL A 228 8.67 -16.08 5.65
N SER A 229 9.75 -15.79 4.92
CA SER A 229 9.99 -16.32 3.57
C SER A 229 10.04 -17.85 3.58
N ASP A 230 10.81 -18.44 4.50
CA ASP A 230 10.92 -19.89 4.67
C ASP A 230 9.55 -20.51 4.95
N PHE A 231 8.77 -19.91 5.85
CA PHE A 231 7.45 -20.42 6.19
C PHE A 231 6.47 -20.32 5.01
N VAL A 232 6.43 -19.19 4.31
CA VAL A 232 5.59 -19.02 3.11
C VAL A 232 5.93 -20.06 2.05
N ARG A 233 7.21 -20.34 1.81
CA ARG A 233 7.66 -21.37 0.86
C ARG A 233 7.22 -22.79 1.24
N THR A 234 6.94 -23.06 2.52
CA THR A 234 6.44 -24.38 2.96
C THR A 234 4.94 -24.55 2.79
N VAL A 235 4.17 -23.45 2.68
CA VAL A 235 2.70 -23.48 2.65
C VAL A 235 2.08 -22.96 1.34
N ALA A 236 2.87 -22.32 0.48
CA ALA A 236 2.47 -21.79 -0.82
C ALA A 236 2.50 -22.88 -1.90
#